data_AF-A0A248ZY98-F1
#
_entry.id   AF-A0A248ZY98-F1
#
_cell.length_a   1.000
_cell.length_b   1.000
_cell.length_c   1.000
_cell.angle_alpha   90.00
_cell.angle_beta   90.00
_cell.angle_gamma   90.00
#
_symmetry.space_group_name_H-M   'P 1'
#
loop_
_entity.id
_entity.type
_entity.pdbx_description
1 polymer ?
#
loop_
_entity_poly.entity_id
_entity_poly.type
_entity_poly.pdbx_seq_one_letter_code
_entity_poly.pdbx_strand_id
1 'polypeptide(L)'
;MTTFNKILNPMYSTIASYSTQDDGSLNAKYVVGTGDDTDGEVTNFVIITSEYKYIDAQSAKEITDAPLTKEDIGKTPTQIMLGRIYKYLKETGQIVV
;
A
#
# COMPACT_ATOMS: atom_id res chain seq x y z
N MET A 1 -30.85 -4.97 -13.69
CA MET A 1 -30.64 -4.23 -12.41
C MET A 1 -29.65 -5.05 -11.61
N THR A 2 -28.52 -4.47 -11.19
CA THR A 2 -27.48 -5.22 -10.47
C THR A 2 -27.86 -5.31 -9.00
N THR A 3 -27.82 -6.51 -8.42
CA THR A 3 -28.03 -6.71 -6.98
C THR A 3 -26.68 -6.63 -6.28
N PHE A 4 -26.56 -5.72 -5.31
CA PHE A 4 -25.35 -5.56 -4.51
C PHE A 4 -25.54 -6.20 -3.14
N ASN A 5 -24.54 -6.96 -2.69
CA ASN A 5 -24.50 -7.50 -1.34
C ASN A 5 -23.61 -6.60 -0.47
N LYS A 6 -24.05 -6.31 0.76
CA LYS A 6 -23.30 -5.50 1.71
C LYS A 6 -22.25 -6.36 2.41
N ILE A 7 -21.01 -5.89 2.44
CA ILE A 7 -19.96 -6.43 3.32
C ILE A 7 -20.13 -5.75 4.68
N LEU A 8 -20.24 -6.54 5.75
CA LEU A 8 -20.41 -6.02 7.12
C LEU A 8 -19.09 -5.86 7.88
N ASN A 9 -18.05 -6.59 7.47
CA ASN A 9 -16.73 -6.49 8.04
C ASN A 9 -16.01 -5.21 7.56
N PRO A 10 -15.20 -4.57 8.41
CA PRO A 10 -14.35 -3.47 8.00
C PRO A 10 -13.41 -3.87 6.85
N MET A 11 -13.19 -2.94 5.92
CA MET A 11 -12.26 -3.11 4.82
C MET A 11 -10.96 -2.36 5.11
N TYR A 12 -9.84 -3.02 4.82
CA TYR A 12 -8.50 -2.49 4.98
C TYR A 12 -7.75 -2.60 3.67
N SER A 13 -6.73 -1.76 3.49
CA SER A 13 -5.86 -1.84 2.33
C SER A 13 -4.42 -1.55 2.68
N THR A 14 -3.49 -2.13 1.92
CA THR A 14 -2.04 -1.94 2.14
C THR A 14 -1.26 -2.26 0.86
N ILE A 15 0.04 -1.99 0.86
CA ILE A 15 0.98 -2.54 -0.13
C ILE A 15 1.53 -3.84 0.44
N ALA A 16 1.22 -4.96 -0.20
CA ALA A 16 1.69 -6.28 0.23
C ALA A 16 3.16 -6.52 -0.12
N SER A 17 3.60 -5.97 -1.25
CA SER A 17 4.96 -6.12 -1.76
C SER A 17 5.25 -5.06 -2.82
N TYR A 18 6.51 -4.81 -3.10
CA TYR A 18 6.94 -4.05 -4.27
C TYR A 18 8.15 -4.71 -4.93
N SER A 19 8.41 -4.34 -6.17
CA SER A 19 9.60 -4.74 -6.92
C SER A 19 10.13 -3.57 -7.73
N THR A 20 11.46 -3.41 -7.75
CA THR A 20 12.15 -2.46 -8.61
C THR A 20 12.45 -3.12 -9.95
N GLN A 21 12.15 -2.44 -11.03
CA GLN A 21 12.44 -2.88 -12.40
C GLN A 21 13.83 -2.41 -12.84
N ASP A 22 14.32 -2.92 -13.96
CA ASP A 22 15.64 -2.59 -14.50
C ASP A 22 15.82 -1.10 -14.83
N ASP A 23 14.73 -0.39 -15.15
CA ASP A 23 14.72 1.04 -15.42
C ASP A 23 14.60 1.91 -14.15
N GLY A 24 14.54 1.29 -12.97
CA GLY A 24 14.36 1.96 -11.68
C GLY A 24 12.90 2.27 -11.32
N SER A 25 11.93 1.95 -12.18
CA SER A 25 10.51 2.04 -11.84
C SER A 25 10.11 1.03 -10.77
N LEU A 26 8.97 1.25 -10.11
CA LEU A 26 8.43 0.34 -9.10
C LEU A 26 7.10 -0.26 -9.55
N ASN A 27 6.95 -1.55 -9.31
CA ASN A 27 5.65 -2.22 -9.33
C ASN A 27 5.25 -2.59 -7.90
N ALA A 28 4.18 -1.98 -7.39
CA ALA A 28 3.65 -2.19 -6.05
C ALA A 28 2.36 -3.02 -6.10
N LYS A 29 2.28 -4.10 -5.31
CA LYS A 29 1.07 -4.90 -5.17
C LYS A 29 0.17 -4.28 -4.10
N TYR A 30 -0.81 -3.49 -4.54
CA TYR A 30 -1.87 -2.97 -3.69
C TYR A 30 -2.90 -4.06 -3.42
N VAL A 31 -3.30 -4.22 -2.16
CA VAL A 31 -4.28 -5.21 -1.75
C VAL A 31 -5.38 -4.57 -0.93
N VAL A 32 -6.60 -5.05 -1.13
CA VAL A 32 -7.77 -4.69 -0.34
C VAL A 32 -8.38 -5.97 0.22
N GLY A 33 -8.74 -5.96 1.49
CA GLY A 33 -9.21 -7.13 2.20
C GLY A 33 -9.98 -6.80 3.46
N THR A 34 -10.33 -7.84 4.20
CA THR A 34 -10.96 -7.76 5.52
C THR A 34 -10.01 -8.33 6.56
N GLY A 35 -10.14 -7.91 7.81
CA GLY A 35 -9.38 -8.47 8.93
C GLY A 35 -10.08 -8.16 10.25
N ASP A 36 -9.50 -8.67 11.33
CA ASP A 36 -9.97 -8.42 12.69
C ASP A 36 -9.20 -7.24 13.27
N ASP A 37 -9.92 -6.17 13.64
CA ASP A 37 -9.36 -5.02 14.35
C ASP A 37 -9.24 -5.34 15.83
N THR A 38 -8.03 -5.35 16.37
CA THR A 38 -7.81 -5.47 17.81
C THR A 38 -6.83 -4.37 18.23
N ASP A 39 -7.33 -3.40 18.99
CA ASP A 39 -6.55 -2.26 19.50
C ASP A 39 -5.77 -1.47 18.42
N GLY A 40 -6.35 -1.35 17.22
CA GLY A 40 -5.74 -0.61 16.10
C GLY A 40 -4.74 -1.41 15.27
N GLU A 41 -4.54 -2.69 15.57
CA GLU A 41 -3.82 -3.63 14.72
C GLU A 41 -4.80 -4.54 13.96
N VAL A 42 -4.57 -4.69 12.66
CA VAL A 42 -5.35 -5.58 11.80
C VAL A 42 -4.69 -6.96 11.80
N THR A 43 -5.40 -7.95 12.33
CA THR A 43 -4.99 -9.36 12.33
C THR A 43 -5.87 -10.19 11.40
N ASN A 44 -5.48 -11.43 11.12
CA ASN A 44 -6.23 -12.36 10.25
C ASN A 44 -6.64 -11.76 8.90
N PHE A 45 -5.76 -10.95 8.30
CA PHE A 45 -6.05 -10.24 7.07
C PHE A 45 -6.25 -11.21 5.89
N VAL A 46 -7.43 -11.14 5.27
CA VAL A 46 -7.81 -11.91 4.09
C VAL A 46 -7.95 -10.97 2.90
N ILE A 47 -7.11 -11.17 1.88
CA ILE A 47 -7.15 -10.40 0.64
C ILE A 47 -8.42 -10.75 -0.15
N ILE A 48 -9.22 -9.73 -0.49
CA ILE A 48 -10.38 -9.85 -1.37
C ILE A 48 -9.99 -9.57 -2.82
N THR A 49 -9.16 -8.54 -3.03
CA THR A 49 -8.67 -8.17 -4.35
C THR A 49 -7.26 -7.59 -4.27
N SER A 50 -6.54 -7.67 -5.37
CA SER A 50 -5.21 -7.07 -5.51
C SER A 50 -5.02 -6.48 -6.90
N GLU A 51 -4.27 -5.39 -6.96
CA GLU A 51 -3.91 -4.70 -8.19
C GLU A 51 -2.43 -4.33 -8.15
N TYR A 52 -1.76 -4.38 -9.30
CA TYR A 52 -0.42 -3.86 -9.43
C TYR A 52 -0.47 -2.38 -9.83
N LYS A 53 0.18 -1.53 -9.05
CA LYS A 53 0.34 -0.11 -9.32
C LYS A 53 1.75 0.15 -9.80
N TYR A 54 1.85 0.82 -10.95
CA TYR A 54 3.10 1.21 -11.55
C TYR A 54 3.49 2.62 -11.08
N ILE A 55 4.76 2.80 -10.74
CA ILE A 55 5.36 4.09 -10.38
C ILE A 55 6.57 4.26 -11.29
N ASP A 56 6.59 5.34 -12.06
CA ASP A 56 7.69 5.63 -12.98
C ASP A 56 9.03 5.84 -12.25
N ALA A 57 10.13 5.69 -12.97
CA ALA A 57 11.48 5.75 -12.40
C ALA A 57 11.80 7.08 -11.69
N GLN A 58 11.27 8.21 -12.15
CA GLN A 58 11.51 9.52 -11.53
C GLN A 58 10.79 9.60 -10.19
N SER A 59 9.49 9.26 -10.16
CA SER A 59 8.71 9.19 -8.92
C SER A 59 9.27 8.15 -7.94
N ALA A 60 9.70 6.99 -8.43
CA ALA A 60 10.32 5.94 -7.62
C ALA A 60 11.62 6.41 -6.96
N LYS A 61 12.44 7.17 -7.69
CA LYS A 61 13.66 7.78 -7.15
C LYS A 61 13.34 8.78 -6.05
N GLU A 62 12.34 9.64 -6.24
CA GLU A 62 11.91 10.62 -5.23
C GLU A 62 11.41 9.94 -3.93
N ILE A 63 10.62 8.88 -4.08
CA ILE A 63 10.15 8.05 -2.94
C ILE A 63 11.34 7.43 -2.19
N THR A 64 12.32 6.91 -2.93
CA THR A 64 13.48 6.20 -2.37
C THR A 64 14.42 7.16 -1.66
N ASP A 65 14.72 8.30 -2.27
CA ASP A 65 15.67 9.29 -1.78
C ASP A 65 15.08 10.24 -0.71
N ALA A 66 13.77 10.18 -0.48
CA ALA A 66 13.12 11.01 0.52
C ALA A 66 13.80 10.85 1.89
N PRO A 67 14.03 11.95 2.63
CA PRO A 67 14.68 11.88 3.93
C PRO A 67 13.83 11.09 4.93
N LEU A 68 14.50 10.42 5.87
CA LEU A 68 13.80 9.77 6.98
C LEU A 68 13.10 10.82 7.86
N THR A 69 11.94 10.44 8.38
CA THR A 69 11.09 11.27 9.24
C THR A 69 10.96 10.64 10.62
N LYS A 70 10.35 11.36 11.58
CA LYS A 70 10.07 10.81 12.92
C LYS A 70 9.17 9.58 12.89
N GLU A 71 8.29 9.48 11.88
CA GLU A 71 7.40 8.33 11.69
C GLU A 71 8.12 7.06 11.22
N ASP A 72 9.38 7.18 10.78
CA ASP A 72 10.20 6.06 10.32
C ASP A 72 10.98 5.37 11.45
N ILE A 73 11.01 5.97 12.65
CA ILE A 73 11.73 5.43 13.80
C ILE A 73 11.16 4.07 14.19
N GLY A 74 12.03 3.07 14.31
CA GLY A 74 11.65 1.70 14.67
C GLY A 74 11.14 0.85 13.51
N LYS A 75 11.04 1.40 12.29
CA LYS A 75 10.66 0.65 11.08
C LYS A 75 11.89 0.16 10.32
N THR A 76 11.78 -1.01 9.72
CA THR A 76 12.76 -1.52 8.76
C THR A 76 12.72 -0.73 7.45
N PRO A 77 13.81 -0.71 6.65
CA PRO A 77 13.81 -0.07 5.33
C PRO A 77 12.64 -0.50 4.44
N THR A 78 12.28 -1.80 4.46
CA THR A 78 11.14 -2.33 3.71
C THR A 78 9.81 -1.75 4.18
N GLN A 79 9.58 -1.67 5.50
CA GLN A 79 8.36 -1.07 6.06
C GLN A 79 8.24 0.42 5.72
N ILE A 80 9.37 1.14 5.75
CA ILE A 80 9.43 2.54 5.34
C ILE A 80 9.03 2.67 3.86
N MET A 81 9.62 1.86 2.98
CA MET A 81 9.31 1.88 1.55
C MET A 81 7.84 1.54 1.27
N LEU A 82 7.28 0.50 1.89
CA LEU A 82 5.86 0.16 1.73
C LEU A 82 4.96 1.32 2.15
N GLY A 83 5.27 1.98 3.26
CA GLY A 83 4.53 3.15 3.73
C GLY A 83 4.62 4.34 2.78
N ARG A 84 5.82 4.63 2.23
CA ARG A 84 6.02 5.73 1.27
C ARG A 84 5.32 5.47 -0.06
N ILE A 85 5.38 4.23 -0.57
CA ILE A 85 4.64 3.80 -1.77
C ILE A 85 3.15 3.97 -1.55
N TYR A 86 2.61 3.50 -0.42
CA TYR A 86 1.19 3.66 -0.09
C TYR A 86 0.79 5.15 -0.09
N LYS A 87 1.58 5.99 0.60
CA LYS A 87 1.35 7.44 0.67
C LYS A 87 1.35 8.08 -0.71
N TYR A 88 2.37 7.83 -1.53
CA TYR A 88 2.46 8.37 -2.89
C TYR A 88 1.26 7.97 -3.76
N LEU A 89 0.87 6.70 -3.73
CA LEU A 89 -0.28 6.21 -4.51
C LEU A 89 -1.59 6.85 -4.05
N LYS A 90 -1.74 7.12 -2.75
CA LYS A 90 -2.89 7.82 -2.19
C LYS A 90 -2.92 9.30 -2.61
N GLU A 91 -1.79 9.99 -2.49
CA GLU A 91 -1.66 11.41 -2.85
C GLU A 91 -1.85 11.67 -4.35
N THR A 92 -1.46 10.70 -5.19
CA THR A 92 -1.66 10.75 -6.66
C THR A 92 -3.03 10.22 -7.12
N GLY A 93 -3.88 9.78 -6.19
CA GLY A 93 -5.23 9.28 -6.50
C GLY A 93 -5.25 7.92 -7.21
N GLN A 94 -4.14 7.18 -7.22
CA GLN A 94 -4.06 5.84 -7.80
C GLN A 94 -4.71 4.77 -6.91
N ILE A 95 -4.87 5.06 -5.62
CA ILE A 95 -5.66 4.29 -4.66
C ILE A 95 -6.61 5.23 -3.89
N VAL A 96 -7.75 4.71 -3.44
CA VAL A 96 -8.90 5.54 -3.01
C VAL A 96 -9.26 5.38 -1.53
N VAL A 97 -8.49 4.58 -0.76
CA VAL A 97 -8.79 4.22 0.64
C VAL A 97 -7.94 5.02 1.63
#